data_AF-C0D656-F1
#
_entry.id   AF-C0D656-F1
#
_cell.length_a   1.000
_cell.length_b   1.000
_cell.length_c   1.000
_cell.angle_alpha   90.00
_cell.angle_beta   90.00
_cell.angle_gamma   90.00
#
_symmetry.space_group_name_H-M   'P 1'
#
loop_
_entity.id
_entity.type
_entity.pdbx_description
1 polymer ?
#
loop_
_entity_poly.entity_id
_entity_poly.type
_entity_poly.pdbx_seq_one_letter_code
_entity_poly.pdbx_strand_id
1 'polypeptide(L)' 'MRKEVVNMDYKELRKLKMELLQKSDKTDSEIQLLAELQSLSGIIDRIQHSLSLSTEVCKSCGRPL' A
#
# COMPACT_ATOMS: atom_id res chain seq x y z
N MET A 1 -9.24 -13.35 23.42
CA MET A 1 -8.87 -12.04 22.82
C MET A 1 -9.41 -12.01 21.39
N ARG A 2 -10.43 -11.19 21.11
CA ARG A 2 -10.90 -10.97 19.74
C ARG A 2 -9.86 -10.07 19.07
N LYS A 3 -9.17 -10.55 18.04
CA LYS A 3 -8.34 -9.68 17.20
C LYS A 3 -9.29 -8.68 16.55
N GLU A 4 -9.22 -7.42 16.98
CA GLU A 4 -9.89 -6.33 16.29
C GLU A 4 -9.33 -6.29 14.86
N VAL A 5 -10.19 -6.57 13.89
CA VAL A 5 -9.83 -6.46 12.47
C VAL A 5 -9.85 -4.97 12.16
N VAL A 6 -8.70 -4.32 12.36
CA VAL A 6 -8.50 -2.94 11.94
C VAL A 6 -8.50 -2.94 10.42
N ASN A 7 -9.59 -2.46 9.82
CA ASN A 7 -9.71 -2.32 8.37
C ASN A 7 -8.88 -1.09 7.94
N MET A 8 -7.54 -1.21 7.99
CA MET A 8 -6.65 -0.15 7.54
C MET A 8 -6.66 -0.05 6.01
N ASP A 9 -6.92 1.15 5.51
CA ASP A 9 -6.81 1.48 4.10
C ASP A 9 -5.36 1.29 3.62
N TYR A 10 -5.17 0.73 2.41
CA TYR A 10 -3.87 0.56 1.78
C TYR A 10 -3.06 1.87 1.68
N LYS A 11 -3.72 3.02 1.57
CA LYS A 11 -3.09 4.35 1.62
C LYS A 11 -2.44 4.64 2.96
N GLU A 12 -3.13 4.30 4.06
CA GLU A 12 -2.61 4.47 5.42
C GLU A 12 -1.44 3.51 5.67
N LEU A 13 -1.51 2.27 5.17
CA LEU A 13 -0.39 1.33 5.23
C LEU A 13 0.85 1.85 4.48
N ARG A 14 0.66 2.49 3.31
CA ARG A 14 1.75 3.12 2.57
C ARG A 14 2.34 4.30 3.32
N LYS A 15 1.50 5.16 3.89
CA LYS A 15 1.93 6.31 4.70
C LYS A 15 2.76 5.84 5.89
N LEU A 16 2.25 4.85 6.62
CA LEU A 16 2.95 4.22 7.74
C LEU A 16 4.30 3.63 7.31
N LYS A 17 4.37 2.95 6.16
CA LYS A 17 5.64 2.45 5.59
C LYS A 17 6.66 3.58 5.40
N MET A 18 6.23 4.72 4.85
CA MET A 18 7.10 5.87 4.62
C MET A 18 7.56 6.53 5.92
N GLU A 19 6.66 6.69 6.88
CA GLU A 19 6.97 7.23 8.21
C GLU A 19 7.97 6.34 8.95
N LEU A 20 7.76 5.01 8.92
CA LEU A 20 8.71 4.06 9.49
C LEU A 20 10.06 4.13 8.78
N LEU A 21 10.11 4.19 7.44
CA LEU A 21 11.38 4.32 6.70
C LEU A 21 12.18 5.55 7.13
N GLN A 22 11.53 6.68 7.36
CA GLN A 22 12.18 7.95 7.73
C GLN A 22 12.59 8.04 9.20
N LYS A 23 12.05 7.18 10.09
CA LYS A 23 12.39 7.17 11.51
C LYS A 23 13.82 6.65 11.74
N SER A 24 14.66 7.40 12.46
CA SER A 24 16.03 6.97 12.83
C SER A 24 16.03 5.86 13.89
N ASP A 25 15.26 6.04 14.95
CA ASP A 25 15.30 5.21 16.15
C ASP A 25 14.08 4.28 16.21
N LYS A 26 14.15 3.20 15.44
CA LYS A 26 13.09 2.19 15.39
C LYS A 26 13.25 1.20 16.54
N THR A 27 12.14 0.85 17.17
CA THR A 27 12.04 -0.30 18.07
C THR A 27 12.03 -1.61 17.28
N ASP A 28 12.35 -2.75 17.91
CA ASP A 28 12.33 -4.05 17.25
C ASP A 28 10.96 -4.38 16.62
N SER A 29 9.87 -3.99 17.29
CA SER A 29 8.51 -4.13 16.79
C SER A 29 8.26 -3.31 15.52
N GLU A 30 8.82 -2.10 15.43
CA GLU A 30 8.71 -1.24 14.24
C GLU A 30 9.56 -1.77 13.08
N ILE A 31 10.69 -2.41 13.38
CA ILE A 31 11.52 -3.09 12.37
C ILE A 31 10.76 -4.29 11.79
N GLN A 32 10.16 -5.13 12.64
CA GLN A 32 9.32 -6.25 12.18
C GLN A 32 8.13 -5.76 11.35
N LEU A 33 7.42 -4.74 11.83
CA LEU A 33 6.30 -4.15 11.11
C LEU A 33 6.73 -3.59 9.74
N LEU A 34 7.88 -2.93 9.67
CA LEU A 34 8.41 -2.44 8.40
C LEU A 34 8.74 -3.58 7.42
N ALA A 35 9.31 -4.69 7.91
CA ALA A 35 9.60 -5.87 7.09
C ALA A 35 8.30 -6.50 6.55
N GLU A 36 7.27 -6.61 7.37
CA GLU A 36 5.94 -7.06 6.96
C GLU A 36 5.36 -6.14 5.87
N LEU A 37 5.39 -4.82 6.07
CA LEU A 37 4.92 -3.84 5.08
C LEU A 37 5.72 -3.90 3.76
N GLN A 38 7.03 -4.16 3.82
CA GLN A 38 7.86 -4.34 2.63
C GLN A 38 7.53 -5.63 1.88
N SER A 39 7.24 -6.73 2.58
CA SER A 39 6.80 -7.98 1.94
C SER A 39 5.48 -7.81 1.17
N LEU A 40 4.61 -6.91 1.66
CA LEU A 40 3.32 -6.58 1.05
C LEU A 40 3.41 -5.45 0.01
N SER A 41 4.58 -4.84 -0.19
CA SER A 41 4.81 -3.70 -1.08
C SER A 41 4.32 -3.97 -2.51
N GLY A 42 4.53 -5.19 -3.03
CA GLY A 42 4.07 -5.57 -4.36
C GLY A 42 2.56 -5.50 -4.54
N ILE A 43 1.77 -5.62 -3.47
CA ILE A 43 0.31 -5.47 -3.49
C ILE A 43 -0.06 -4.02 -3.20
N ILE A 44 0.52 -3.42 -2.16
CA ILE A 44 0.24 -2.04 -1.73
C ILE A 44 0.53 -1.04 -2.84
N ASP A 45 1.67 -1.19 -3.54
CA ASP A 45 2.07 -0.29 -4.61
C ASP A 45 1.25 -0.55 -5.89
N ARG A 46 0.90 -1.82 -6.20
CA ARG A 46 0.08 -2.17 -7.36
C ARG A 46 -1.39 -1.80 -7.23
N ILE A 47 -1.97 -1.78 -6.03
CA ILE A 47 -3.37 -1.36 -5.85
C ILE A 47 -3.55 0.10 -6.28
N GLN A 48 -2.55 0.95 -6.03
CA GLN A 48 -2.58 2.31 -6.54
C GLN A 48 -2.49 2.31 -8.07
N HIS A 49 -1.65 1.46 -8.67
CA HIS A 49 -1.62 1.31 -10.13
C HIS A 49 -2.97 0.79 -10.68
N SER A 50 -3.62 -0.21 -10.08
CA SER A 50 -4.92 -0.71 -10.55
C SER A 50 -6.08 0.25 -10.33
N LEU A 51 -6.00 1.15 -9.33
CA LEU A 51 -6.94 2.25 -9.17
C LEU A 51 -6.63 3.43 -10.12
N SER A 52 -5.40 3.50 -10.64
CA SER A 52 -4.94 4.53 -11.58
C SER A 52 -4.91 4.04 -13.04
N LEU A 53 -5.11 2.74 -13.28
CA LEU A 53 -5.31 2.08 -14.57
C LEU A 53 -6.83 2.04 -14.81
N SER A 54 -7.43 2.68 -15.80
CA SER A 54 -6.91 3.44 -16.93
C SER A 54 -8.00 4.46 -17.28
N THR A 55 -7.72 5.77 -17.22
CA THR A 55 -8.58 6.76 -17.91
C THR A 55 -8.34 6.74 -19.42
N GLU A 56 -7.39 5.93 -19.90
CA GLU A 56 -7.15 5.77 -21.33
C GLU A 56 -8.23 4.87 -21.91
N VAL A 57 -9.09 5.48 -22.71
CA VAL A 57 -10.03 4.79 -23.57
C VAL A 57 -9.36 4.49 -24.91
N CYS A 58 -9.65 3.32 -25.48
CA CYS A 58 -9.20 2.97 -26.82
C CYS A 58 -9.69 4.02 -27.83
N LYS A 59 -8.79 4.71 -28.53
CA LYS A 59 -9.14 5.77 -29.50
C LYS A 59 -10.00 5.29 -30.68
N SER A 60 -10.03 3.99 -30.94
CA SER A 60 -10.80 3.40 -32.04
C SER A 60 -12.20 2.91 -31.63
N CYS A 61 -12.42 2.52 -30.37
CA CYS A 61 -13.71 1.96 -29.93
C CYS A 61 -14.28 2.58 -28.65
N GLY A 62 -13.58 3.52 -28.02
CA GLY A 62 -14.02 4.30 -26.86
C GLY A 62 -14.14 3.51 -25.55
N ARG A 63 -13.75 2.24 -25.52
CA ARG A 63 -13.83 1.40 -24.32
C ARG A 63 -12.63 1.64 -23.40
N PRO A 64 -12.82 1.56 -22.06
CA PRO A 64 -11.71 1.56 -21.11
C PRO A 64 -10.74 0.42 -21.43
N LEU A 65 -9.43 0.70 -21.41
CA LEU A 65 -8.38 -0.29 -21.57
C LEU A 65 -8.16 -1.12 -20.29
#